data_AF-A0AAU4FF14-F1
#
_entry.id   AF-A0AAU4FF14-F1
#
_cell.length_a   1.000
_cell.length_b   1.000
_cell.length_c   1.000
_cell.angle_alpha   90.00
_cell.angle_beta   90.00
_cell.angle_gamma   90.00
#
_symmetry.space_group_name_H-M   'P 1'
#
loop_
_entity.id
_entity.type
_entity.pdbx_description
1 polymer ?
#
loop_
_entity_poly.entity_id
_entity_poly.type
_entity_poly.pdbx_seq_one_letter_code
_entity_poly.pdbx_strand_id
1 'polypeptide(L)'
;MRRAGVALVVIVLFAALLYIGGRKVSLDQNTLLGTGCAIPSHVTAVSSAPDAAPGGGGIRVAETSSSGVVLENTSTQVGYRIPVGSAVVPLLTPGARIGVAEVGSVGQVTWLSPESLGGFTPVTATVVPGGVRYHSANCRALTSRGAAVLHRDAAGRIVGAERLSADRVSCAPGDRELPFVLGAGTEVYPYCDLVSG
;
A
#
# COMPACT_ATOMS: atom_id res chain seq x y z
N MET A 1 -52.76 -0.20 -34.61
CA MET A 1 -52.14 0.69 -33.60
C MET A 1 -51.44 -0.05 -32.44
N ARG A 2 -51.72 -1.33 -32.11
CA ARG A 2 -51.04 -2.03 -30.99
C ARG A 2 -49.58 -2.42 -31.22
N ARG A 3 -49.13 -2.61 -32.47
CA ARG A 3 -47.74 -3.01 -32.78
C ARG A 3 -46.73 -1.87 -32.68
N ALA A 4 -47.16 -0.62 -32.86
CA ALA A 4 -46.29 0.55 -32.78
C ALA A 4 -45.89 0.89 -31.33
N GLY A 5 -46.77 0.63 -30.35
CA GLY A 5 -46.48 0.88 -28.93
C GLY A 5 -45.40 -0.04 -28.37
N VAL A 6 -45.37 -1.31 -28.80
CA VAL A 6 -44.38 -2.29 -28.31
C VAL A 6 -42.97 -1.96 -28.80
N ALA A 7 -42.83 -1.53 -30.06
CA ALA A 7 -41.54 -1.16 -30.62
C ALA A 7 -40.92 0.03 -29.87
N LEU A 8 -41.74 1.02 -29.49
CA LEU A 8 -41.25 2.20 -28.77
C LEU A 8 -40.76 1.85 -27.36
N VAL A 9 -41.48 0.96 -26.65
CA VAL A 9 -41.07 0.50 -25.31
C VAL A 9 -39.74 -0.24 -25.33
N VAL A 10 -39.53 -1.11 -26.34
CA VAL A 10 -38.29 -1.87 -26.48
C VAL A 10 -37.10 -0.93 -26.77
N ILE A 11 -37.28 0.07 -27.62
CA ILE A 11 -36.22 1.03 -27.95
C ILE A 11 -35.82 1.86 -26.72
N VAL A 12 -36.80 2.32 -25.93
CA VAL A 12 -36.53 3.08 -24.69
C VAL A 12 -35.79 2.23 -23.67
N LEU A 13 -36.19 0.95 -23.51
CA LEU A 13 -35.50 0.01 -22.62
C LEU A 13 -34.07 -0.28 -23.07
N PHE A 14 -33.86 -0.46 -24.38
CA PHE A 14 -32.52 -0.71 -24.92
C PHE A 14 -31.61 0.51 -24.81
N ALA A 15 -32.14 1.71 -25.06
CA ALA A 15 -31.41 2.96 -24.88
C ALA A 15 -31.06 3.21 -23.40
N ALA A 16 -31.96 2.90 -22.48
CA ALA A 16 -31.69 2.96 -21.04
C ALA A 16 -30.62 1.94 -20.61
N LEU A 17 -30.67 0.70 -21.13
CA LEU A 17 -29.66 -0.33 -20.85
C LEU A 17 -28.29 0.04 -21.42
N LEU A 18 -28.23 0.61 -22.63
CA LEU A 18 -26.97 1.11 -23.21
C LEU A 18 -26.44 2.34 -22.47
N TYR A 19 -27.31 3.21 -21.97
CA TYR A 19 -26.92 4.35 -21.15
C TYR A 19 -26.34 3.93 -19.79
N ILE A 20 -26.92 2.90 -19.16
CA ILE A 20 -26.44 2.32 -17.91
C ILE A 20 -25.16 1.49 -18.14
N GLY A 21 -25.09 0.71 -19.21
CA GLY A 21 -23.94 -0.13 -19.54
C GLY A 21 -22.73 0.63 -20.10
N GLY A 22 -22.94 1.78 -20.72
CA GLY A 22 -21.87 2.63 -21.30
C GLY A 22 -21.21 3.56 -20.28
N ARG A 23 -21.86 3.84 -19.15
CA ARG A 23 -21.20 4.45 -18.01
C ARG A 23 -20.55 3.34 -17.20
N LYS A 24 -19.22 3.34 -17.11
CA LYS A 24 -18.51 2.66 -16.03
C LYS A 24 -19.05 3.25 -14.72
N VAL A 25 -20.08 2.62 -14.15
CA VAL A 25 -20.54 2.94 -12.81
C VAL A 25 -19.43 2.44 -11.90
N SER A 26 -18.48 3.33 -11.59
CA SER A 26 -17.63 3.14 -10.43
C SER A 26 -18.58 3.18 -9.24
N LEU A 27 -18.99 2.00 -8.76
CA LEU A 27 -19.61 1.83 -7.45
C LEU A 27 -18.54 2.04 -6.39
N ASP A 28 -18.01 3.25 -6.36
CA ASP A 28 -17.23 3.72 -5.24
C ASP A 28 -18.24 4.01 -4.13
N GLN A 29 -18.54 2.97 -3.34
CA GLN A 29 -19.44 3.05 -2.19
C GLN A 29 -19.01 4.15 -1.18
N ASN A 30 -17.80 4.71 -1.34
CA ASN A 30 -17.32 5.85 -0.56
C ASN A 30 -17.99 7.20 -0.88
N THR A 31 -18.63 7.38 -2.04
CA THR A 31 -19.26 8.68 -2.36
C THR A 31 -20.66 8.87 -1.76
N LEU A 32 -21.35 7.77 -1.42
CA LEU A 32 -22.74 7.80 -0.94
C LEU A 32 -22.87 7.73 0.60
N LEU A 33 -21.79 7.45 1.31
CA LEU A 33 -21.73 7.33 2.78
C LEU A 33 -20.73 8.34 3.33
N GLY A 34 -21.09 9.63 3.29
CA GLY A 34 -20.42 10.78 3.88
C GLY A 34 -18.97 10.62 4.35
N THR A 35 -18.02 11.17 3.58
CA THR A 35 -16.73 11.79 3.99
C THR A 35 -15.83 11.14 5.06
N GLY A 36 -16.13 9.95 5.58
CA GLY A 36 -15.43 9.41 6.75
C GLY A 36 -14.10 8.74 6.41
N CYS A 37 -13.99 8.12 5.23
CA CYS A 37 -12.76 7.42 4.86
C CYS A 37 -12.65 7.14 3.35
N ALA A 38 -12.05 8.05 2.58
CA ALA A 38 -11.85 7.90 1.13
C ALA A 38 -10.75 6.89 0.75
N ILE A 39 -10.42 5.93 1.61
CA ILE A 39 -9.42 4.89 1.29
C ILE A 39 -10.16 3.80 0.49
N PRO A 40 -9.67 3.35 -0.68
CA PRO A 40 -10.32 2.30 -1.45
C PRO A 40 -10.28 0.96 -0.70
N SER A 41 -11.31 0.13 -0.82
CA SER A 41 -11.31 -1.25 -0.26
C SER A 41 -10.61 -2.26 -1.18
N HIS A 42 -10.46 -1.92 -2.46
CA HIS A 42 -9.83 -2.74 -3.49
C HIS A 42 -9.20 -1.84 -4.54
N VAL A 43 -8.14 -2.31 -5.17
CA VAL A 43 -7.49 -1.60 -6.27
C VAL A 43 -7.30 -2.56 -7.44
N THR A 44 -7.72 -2.16 -8.63
CA THR A 44 -7.45 -2.92 -9.86
C THR A 44 -6.05 -2.58 -10.35
N ALA A 45 -5.27 -3.62 -10.62
CA ALA A 45 -3.83 -3.53 -10.79
C ALA A 45 -3.39 -4.02 -12.17
N VAL A 46 -2.44 -3.31 -12.78
CA VAL A 46 -1.61 -3.81 -13.89
C VAL A 46 -0.17 -3.84 -13.40
N SER A 47 0.47 -5.01 -13.50
CA SER A 47 1.86 -5.20 -13.08
C SER A 47 2.81 -4.90 -14.23
N SER A 48 3.93 -4.26 -13.94
CA SER A 48 5.04 -4.09 -14.87
C SER A 48 6.39 -4.31 -14.18
N ALA A 49 7.48 -4.12 -14.93
CA ALA A 49 8.83 -4.21 -14.38
C ALA A 49 9.06 -3.12 -13.30
N PRO A 50 9.92 -3.38 -12.30
CA PRO A 50 10.17 -2.46 -11.19
C PRO A 50 10.80 -1.14 -11.62
N ASP A 51 11.44 -1.08 -12.78
CA ASP A 51 12.05 0.11 -13.38
C ASP A 51 11.19 0.76 -14.49
N ALA A 52 9.95 0.30 -14.64
CA ALA A 52 9.05 0.73 -15.70
C ALA A 52 7.74 1.31 -15.15
N ALA A 53 7.85 2.25 -14.21
CA ALA A 53 6.69 3.00 -13.73
C ALA A 53 6.11 3.89 -14.84
N PRO A 54 4.77 4.00 -14.95
CA PRO A 54 4.15 4.99 -15.84
C PRO A 54 4.63 6.41 -15.56
N GLY A 55 5.23 7.06 -16.56
CA GLY A 55 5.83 8.39 -16.43
C GLY A 55 7.32 8.39 -16.06
N GLY A 56 7.94 7.23 -15.92
CA GLY A 56 9.38 7.07 -15.63
C GLY A 56 9.68 6.85 -14.14
N GLY A 57 10.94 6.49 -13.86
CA GLY A 57 11.38 6.08 -12.52
C GLY A 57 10.96 4.64 -12.19
N GLY A 58 11.08 4.26 -10.91
CA GLY A 58 10.74 2.92 -10.47
C GLY A 58 11.04 2.65 -9.00
N ILE A 59 11.07 1.37 -8.63
CA ILE A 59 11.58 0.90 -7.35
C ILE A 59 13.05 0.51 -7.54
N ARG A 60 13.92 1.11 -6.74
CA ARG A 60 15.35 0.75 -6.71
C ARG A 60 15.78 0.35 -5.31
N VAL A 61 16.86 -0.42 -5.24
CA VAL A 61 17.58 -0.68 -3.99
C VAL A 61 18.49 0.52 -3.71
N ALA A 62 18.17 1.30 -2.69
CA ALA A 62 18.93 2.48 -2.28
C ALA A 62 20.06 2.13 -1.31
N GLU A 63 19.88 1.11 -0.47
CA GLU A 63 20.91 0.55 0.41
C GLU A 63 20.81 -0.97 0.42
N THR A 64 21.95 -1.65 0.56
CA THR A 64 22.01 -3.11 0.63
C THR A 64 23.06 -3.58 1.63
N SER A 65 22.81 -4.73 2.23
CA SER A 65 23.71 -5.44 3.14
C SER A 65 23.52 -6.95 2.95
N SER A 66 24.21 -7.77 3.72
CA SER A 66 23.97 -9.22 3.75
C SER A 66 22.66 -9.62 4.42
N SER A 67 22.04 -8.74 5.21
CA SER A 67 20.85 -9.05 6.01
C SER A 67 19.56 -8.39 5.52
N GLY A 68 19.66 -7.27 4.80
CA GLY A 68 18.50 -6.51 4.37
C GLY A 68 18.83 -5.39 3.40
N VAL A 69 17.77 -4.80 2.86
CA VAL A 69 17.83 -3.72 1.87
C VAL A 69 16.92 -2.55 2.26
N VAL A 70 17.20 -1.37 1.74
CA VAL A 70 16.26 -0.24 1.73
C VAL A 70 15.85 0.00 0.29
N LEU A 71 14.55 -0.06 0.04
CA LEU A 71 13.98 0.32 -1.25
C LEU A 71 13.67 1.80 -1.25
N GLU A 72 13.70 2.40 -2.42
CA GLU A 72 13.24 3.76 -2.68
C GLU A 72 12.38 3.76 -3.94
N ASN A 73 11.25 4.46 -3.87
CA ASN A 73 10.41 4.71 -5.02
C ASN A 73 10.79 6.07 -5.64
N THR A 74 11.44 6.03 -6.80
CA THR A 74 11.88 7.22 -7.56
C THR A 74 10.87 7.67 -8.61
N SER A 75 9.74 6.97 -8.73
CA SER A 75 8.66 7.34 -9.67
C SER A 75 7.69 8.34 -9.05
N THR A 76 6.80 8.88 -9.88
CA THR A 76 5.62 9.64 -9.43
C THR A 76 4.42 8.74 -9.10
N GLN A 77 4.56 7.43 -9.25
CA GLN A 77 3.52 6.43 -9.01
C GLN A 77 3.73 5.77 -7.65
N VAL A 78 2.70 5.15 -7.13
CA VAL A 78 2.79 4.30 -5.94
C VAL A 78 3.15 2.88 -6.38
N GLY A 79 4.21 2.32 -5.79
CA GLY A 79 4.47 0.89 -5.93
C GLY A 79 3.61 0.10 -4.95
N TYR A 80 2.86 -0.88 -5.44
CA TYR A 80 1.96 -1.73 -4.67
C TYR A 80 2.36 -3.20 -4.81
N ARG A 81 2.28 -3.96 -3.70
CA ARG A 81 2.66 -5.39 -3.59
C ARG A 81 4.03 -5.68 -4.21
N ILE A 82 5.04 -4.95 -3.77
CA ILE A 82 6.41 -5.02 -4.29
C ILE A 82 7.10 -6.28 -3.74
N PRO A 83 7.37 -7.31 -4.55
CA PRO A 83 8.06 -8.50 -4.10
C PRO A 83 9.56 -8.21 -3.97
N VAL A 84 10.17 -8.66 -2.87
CA VAL A 84 11.63 -8.62 -2.66
C VAL A 84 12.07 -9.92 -2.00
N GLY A 85 12.70 -10.80 -2.78
CA GLY A 85 12.94 -12.18 -2.31
C GLY A 85 11.62 -12.86 -1.94
N SER A 86 11.51 -13.37 -0.72
CA SER A 86 10.28 -13.93 -0.15
C SER A 86 9.35 -12.89 0.52
N ALA A 87 9.82 -11.65 0.68
CA ALA A 87 9.05 -10.56 1.27
C ALA A 87 8.10 -9.92 0.25
N VAL A 88 7.01 -9.33 0.74
CA VAL A 88 6.15 -8.44 -0.04
C VAL A 88 5.98 -7.15 0.74
N VAL A 89 6.50 -6.05 0.18
CA VAL A 89 6.23 -4.70 0.67
C VAL A 89 4.84 -4.29 0.17
N PRO A 90 3.87 -4.00 1.05
CA PRO A 90 2.50 -3.74 0.62
C PRO A 90 2.39 -2.49 -0.26
N LEU A 91 3.06 -1.41 0.12
CA LEU A 91 2.92 -0.11 -0.52
C LEU A 91 4.15 0.76 -0.30
N LEU A 92 4.60 1.47 -1.33
CA LEU A 92 5.66 2.48 -1.24
C LEU A 92 5.27 3.73 -2.04
N THR A 93 5.02 4.84 -1.35
CA THR A 93 4.62 6.11 -1.97
C THR A 93 5.79 6.78 -2.71
N PRO A 94 5.51 7.69 -3.67
CA PRO A 94 6.56 8.47 -4.35
C PRO A 94 7.56 9.11 -3.37
N GLY A 95 8.85 8.97 -3.65
CA GLY A 95 9.94 9.53 -2.84
C GLY A 95 10.16 8.86 -1.47
N ALA A 96 9.32 7.91 -1.08
CA ALA A 96 9.46 7.22 0.19
C ALA A 96 10.50 6.10 0.13
N ARG A 97 11.01 5.76 1.32
CA ARG A 97 11.97 4.67 1.53
C ARG A 97 11.40 3.67 2.51
N ILE A 98 11.70 2.39 2.30
CA ILE A 98 11.25 1.32 3.21
C ILE A 98 12.31 0.23 3.33
N GLY A 99 12.58 -0.20 4.56
CA GLY A 99 13.46 -1.33 4.84
C GLY A 99 12.79 -2.66 4.54
N VAL A 100 13.58 -3.64 4.12
CA VAL A 100 13.18 -5.04 3.94
C VAL A 100 14.20 -5.92 4.65
N ALA A 101 13.73 -6.75 5.58
CA ALA A 101 14.55 -7.69 6.33
C ALA A 101 14.83 -8.98 5.54
N GLU A 102 15.31 -8.80 4.32
CA GLU A 102 15.74 -9.85 3.40
C GLU A 102 16.51 -9.19 2.25
N VAL A 103 17.44 -9.94 1.66
CA VAL A 103 18.13 -9.52 0.44
C VAL A 103 17.45 -10.21 -0.75
N GLY A 104 17.14 -9.45 -1.80
CA GLY A 104 16.55 -10.01 -3.00
C GLY A 104 16.44 -9.00 -4.12
N SER A 105 16.24 -9.50 -5.34
CA SER A 105 15.83 -8.66 -6.46
C SER A 105 14.38 -8.21 -6.27
N VAL A 106 14.09 -6.99 -6.73
CA VAL A 106 12.72 -6.49 -6.78
C VAL A 106 11.99 -7.18 -7.93
N GLY A 107 10.86 -7.80 -7.63
CA GLY A 107 10.00 -8.47 -8.60
C GLY A 107 9.14 -7.49 -9.41
N GLN A 108 8.14 -8.04 -10.12
CA GLN A 108 7.15 -7.21 -10.80
C GLN A 108 6.35 -6.36 -9.80
N VAL A 109 6.17 -5.08 -10.13
CA VAL A 109 5.50 -4.10 -9.26
C VAL A 109 4.17 -3.73 -9.89
N THR A 110 3.12 -3.65 -9.08
CA THR A 110 1.89 -2.98 -9.47
C THR A 110 2.05 -1.48 -9.28
N TRP A 111 1.81 -0.71 -10.33
CA TRP A 111 1.85 0.76 -10.24
C TRP A 111 0.45 1.33 -10.11
N LEU A 112 0.25 2.15 -9.09
CA LEU A 112 -0.99 2.87 -8.85
C LEU A 112 -0.75 4.37 -8.97
N SER A 113 -1.72 5.09 -9.53
CA SER A 113 -1.70 6.54 -9.43
C SER A 113 -1.93 6.98 -7.98
N PRO A 114 -1.27 8.04 -7.49
CA PRO A 114 -1.42 8.48 -6.10
C PRO A 114 -2.88 8.74 -5.71
N GLU A 115 -3.68 9.31 -6.62
CA GLU A 115 -5.11 9.54 -6.40
C GLU A 115 -5.92 8.25 -6.23
N SER A 116 -5.43 7.11 -6.75
CA SER A 116 -6.08 5.81 -6.55
C SER A 116 -6.04 5.36 -5.09
N LEU A 117 -5.18 5.93 -4.26
CA LEU A 117 -5.12 5.62 -2.83
C LEU A 117 -6.11 6.43 -1.98
N GLY A 118 -6.73 7.45 -2.57
CA GLY A 118 -7.61 8.38 -1.88
C GLY A 118 -6.97 8.95 -0.60
N GLY A 119 -7.59 8.67 0.55
CA GLY A 119 -7.15 9.21 1.86
C GLY A 119 -6.05 8.43 2.59
N PHE A 120 -5.37 7.49 1.93
CA PHE A 120 -4.34 6.66 2.59
C PHE A 120 -3.16 7.50 3.07
N THR A 121 -2.67 7.16 4.25
CA THR A 121 -1.42 7.71 4.80
C THR A 121 -0.51 6.55 5.25
N PRO A 122 0.80 6.59 4.94
CA PRO A 122 1.73 5.58 5.43
C PRO A 122 1.72 5.49 6.96
N VAL A 123 1.71 4.27 7.49
CA VAL A 123 1.88 4.04 8.93
C VAL A 123 3.36 4.15 9.27
N THR A 124 3.69 4.92 10.29
CA THR A 124 5.05 5.11 10.78
C THR A 124 5.26 4.40 12.11
N ALA A 125 6.50 4.02 12.38
CA ALA A 125 6.89 3.47 13.68
C ALA A 125 8.13 4.18 14.23
N THR A 126 8.20 4.29 15.55
CA THR A 126 9.35 4.86 16.26
C THR A 126 9.65 3.98 17.46
N VAL A 127 10.93 3.64 17.64
CA VAL A 127 11.39 2.90 18.82
C VAL A 127 11.32 3.83 20.04
N VAL A 128 10.66 3.37 21.11
CA VAL A 128 10.49 4.10 22.36
C VAL A 128 10.97 3.25 23.53
N PRO A 129 11.23 3.83 24.72
CA PRO A 129 11.60 3.02 25.89
C PRO A 129 10.56 1.93 26.17
N GLY A 130 10.99 0.67 26.13
CA GLY A 130 10.14 -0.50 26.42
C GLY A 130 9.25 -0.98 25.26
N GLY A 131 9.31 -0.37 24.08
CA GLY A 131 8.40 -0.74 22.98
C GLY A 131 8.64 -0.06 21.65
N VAL A 132 7.64 -0.18 20.78
CA VAL A 132 7.54 0.55 19.52
C VAL A 132 6.21 1.28 19.48
N ARG A 133 6.27 2.58 19.19
CA ARG A 133 5.09 3.43 18.96
C ARG A 133 4.79 3.48 17.48
N TYR A 134 3.61 3.00 17.12
CA TYR A 134 3.04 3.06 15.78
C TYR A 134 2.06 4.23 15.69
N HIS A 135 2.08 4.94 14.57
CA HIS A 135 1.17 6.02 14.28
C HIS A 135 0.50 5.80 12.92
N SER A 136 -0.83 5.87 12.90
CA SER A 136 -1.65 5.79 11.68
C SER A 136 -2.64 6.95 11.64
N ALA A 137 -2.49 7.83 10.65
CA ALA A 137 -3.46 8.88 10.36
C ALA A 137 -4.65 8.38 9.50
N ASN A 138 -4.71 7.07 9.22
CA ASN A 138 -5.80 6.47 8.47
C ASN A 138 -7.09 6.45 9.31
N CYS A 139 -8.21 6.72 8.65
CA CYS A 139 -9.56 6.71 9.22
C CYS A 139 -10.11 5.32 9.55
N ARG A 140 -9.45 4.25 9.08
CA ARG A 140 -9.80 2.86 9.41
C ARG A 140 -8.53 2.02 9.58
N ALA A 141 -8.68 0.86 10.20
CA ALA A 141 -7.60 -0.10 10.33
C ALA A 141 -7.20 -0.66 8.95
N LEU A 142 -5.90 -0.79 8.75
CA LEU A 142 -5.30 -1.52 7.64
C LEU A 142 -4.90 -2.92 8.10
N THR A 143 -4.59 -3.81 7.17
CA THR A 143 -4.15 -5.18 7.49
C THR A 143 -2.65 -5.19 7.77
N SER A 144 -2.28 -5.61 8.97
CA SER A 144 -0.87 -5.85 9.31
C SER A 144 -0.34 -7.07 8.58
N ARG A 145 0.80 -6.89 7.90
CA ARG A 145 1.62 -7.95 7.30
C ARG A 145 2.95 -8.11 8.05
N GLY A 146 3.03 -7.60 9.28
CA GLY A 146 4.27 -7.54 10.06
C GLY A 146 5.06 -6.27 9.78
N ALA A 147 6.37 -6.33 9.99
CA ALA A 147 7.29 -5.23 9.71
C ALA A 147 8.68 -5.76 9.39
N ALA A 148 9.48 -4.94 8.71
CA ALA A 148 10.92 -5.11 8.72
C ALA A 148 11.54 -4.27 9.83
N VAL A 149 12.55 -4.83 10.48
CA VAL A 149 13.39 -4.15 11.45
C VAL A 149 14.80 -4.16 10.89
N LEU A 150 15.39 -2.99 10.74
CA LEU A 150 16.79 -2.84 10.32
C LEU A 150 17.62 -2.39 11.51
N HIS A 151 18.72 -3.08 11.79
CA HIS A 151 19.68 -2.68 12.80
C HIS A 151 20.83 -1.95 12.13
N ARG A 152 21.15 -0.75 12.62
CA ARG A 152 22.25 0.08 12.12
C ARG A 152 23.40 0.17 13.10
N ASP A 153 24.61 0.26 12.55
CA ASP A 153 25.78 0.67 13.33
C ASP A 153 25.81 2.20 13.54
N ALA A 154 26.81 2.67 14.30
CA ALA A 154 27.01 4.09 14.56
C ALA A 154 27.32 4.92 13.29
N ALA A 155 27.73 4.28 12.20
CA ALA A 155 27.96 4.91 10.90
C ALA A 155 26.69 4.91 10.02
N GLY A 156 25.56 4.41 10.54
CA GLY A 156 24.29 4.33 9.83
C GLY A 156 24.18 3.17 8.85
N ARG A 157 25.11 2.19 8.86
CA ARG A 157 25.08 1.05 7.93
C ARG A 157 24.20 -0.07 8.48
N ILE A 158 23.49 -0.77 7.60
CA ILE A 158 22.70 -1.95 7.99
C ILE A 158 23.67 -3.08 8.38
N VAL A 159 23.59 -3.52 9.64
CA VAL A 159 24.40 -4.61 10.20
C VAL A 159 23.57 -5.85 10.56
N GLY A 160 22.26 -5.71 10.55
CA GLY A 160 21.33 -6.80 10.79
C GLY A 160 19.93 -6.42 10.32
N ALA A 161 19.09 -7.43 10.15
CA ALA A 161 17.67 -7.21 9.92
C ALA A 161 16.85 -8.40 10.42
N GLU A 162 15.63 -8.14 10.86
CA GLU A 162 14.67 -9.16 11.27
C GLU A 162 13.24 -8.81 10.83
N ARG A 163 12.41 -9.83 10.67
CA ARG A 163 11.00 -9.68 10.32
C ARG A 163 10.15 -9.82 11.59
N LEU A 164 9.32 -8.83 11.86
CA LEU A 164 8.30 -8.92 12.90
C LEU A 164 7.04 -9.57 12.33
N SER A 165 6.43 -10.44 13.14
CA SER A 165 5.12 -11.02 12.84
C SER A 165 4.01 -9.97 12.94
N ALA A 166 2.88 -10.24 12.29
CA ALA A 166 1.76 -9.29 12.17
C ALA A 166 1.15 -8.88 13.51
N ASP A 167 1.16 -9.77 14.51
CA ASP A 167 0.66 -9.54 15.88
C ASP A 167 1.51 -8.53 16.68
N ARG A 168 2.75 -8.28 16.24
CA ARG A 168 3.67 -7.32 16.86
C ARG A 168 3.62 -5.93 16.22
N VAL A 169 2.70 -5.69 15.28
CA VAL A 169 2.61 -4.45 14.50
C VAL A 169 1.18 -3.94 14.51
N SER A 170 1.02 -2.66 14.82
CA SER A 170 -0.29 -2.01 14.75
C SER A 170 -0.44 -1.19 13.49
N CYS A 171 -1.52 -1.47 12.75
CA CYS A 171 -1.99 -0.66 11.63
C CYS A 171 -3.37 -0.03 11.92
N ALA A 172 -3.78 -0.03 13.19
CA ALA A 172 -5.01 0.60 13.64
C ALA A 172 -4.88 2.13 13.62
N PRO A 173 -5.97 2.88 13.43
CA PRO A 173 -5.97 4.34 13.52
C PRO A 173 -5.42 4.86 14.86
N GLY A 174 -4.77 6.02 14.81
CA GLY A 174 -4.18 6.70 15.96
C GLY A 174 -2.84 6.12 16.39
N ASP A 175 -2.46 6.42 17.63
CA ASP A 175 -1.22 5.96 18.25
C ASP A 175 -1.42 4.64 19.00
N ARG A 176 -0.48 3.71 18.81
CA ARG A 176 -0.45 2.43 19.51
C ARG A 176 0.98 2.08 19.91
N GLU A 177 1.18 1.75 21.18
CA GLU A 177 2.46 1.22 21.66
C GLU A 177 2.32 -0.28 21.90
N LEU A 178 3.25 -1.05 21.34
CA LEU A 178 3.32 -2.48 21.56
C LEU A 178 4.60 -2.82 22.35
N PRO A 179 4.48 -3.63 23.42
CA PRO A 179 5.59 -3.88 24.32
C PRO A 179 6.55 -4.90 23.71
N PHE A 180 7.70 -4.43 23.24
CA PHE A 180 8.83 -5.27 22.96
C PHE A 180 10.14 -4.49 22.80
N VAL A 181 11.24 -5.11 23.21
CA VAL A 181 12.54 -4.45 23.26
C VAL A 181 13.26 -4.63 21.91
N LEU A 182 13.61 -3.50 21.30
CA LEU A 182 14.55 -3.43 20.18
C LEU A 182 15.86 -2.78 20.63
N GLY A 183 16.94 -3.12 19.95
CA GLY A 183 18.25 -2.52 20.20
C GLY A 183 18.29 -1.02 19.84
N ALA A 184 19.28 -0.31 20.38
CA ALA A 184 19.59 1.03 19.90
C ALA A 184 20.03 1.00 18.43
N GLY A 185 19.79 2.09 17.70
CA GLY A 185 20.13 2.18 16.27
C GLY A 185 19.23 1.35 15.36
N THR A 186 18.01 1.03 15.81
CA THR A 186 17.04 0.23 15.05
C THR A 186 15.96 1.09 14.40
N GLU A 187 15.63 0.75 13.16
CA GLU A 187 14.52 1.31 12.39
C GLU A 187 13.43 0.25 12.18
N VAL A 188 12.17 0.66 12.28
CA VAL A 188 11.01 -0.24 12.11
C VAL A 188 10.16 0.26 10.95
N TYR A 189 9.84 -0.64 10.03
CA TYR A 189 9.08 -0.37 8.81
C TYR A 189 7.80 -1.20 8.80
N PRO A 190 6.66 -0.64 9.24
CA PRO A 190 5.37 -1.34 9.28
C PRO A 190 4.89 -1.70 7.88
N TYR A 191 4.42 -2.93 7.70
CA TYR A 191 3.81 -3.40 6.46
C TYR A 191 2.30 -3.41 6.61
N CYS A 192 1.66 -2.25 6.37
CA CYS A 192 0.21 -2.09 6.45
C CYS A 192 -0.42 -2.10 5.05
N ASP A 193 -1.25 -3.10 4.76
CA ASP A 193 -1.90 -3.31 3.46
C ASP A 193 -3.33 -2.76 3.45
N LEU A 194 -3.77 -2.24 2.30
CA LEU A 194 -5.11 -1.68 2.07
C LEU A 194 -6.22 -2.73 2.13
N VAL A 195 -5.87 -4.01 1.94
CA VAL A 195 -6.82 -5.12 1.83
C VAL A 195 -7.11 -5.74 3.19
N SER A 196 -8.33 -5.52 3.71
CA SER A 196 -8.96 -6.35 4.74
C SER A 196 -9.78 -7.45 4.05
N GLY A 197 -9.13 -8.54 3.67
CA GLY A 197 -9.74 -9.65 2.92
C GLY A 197 -8.74 -10.75 2.65
#